data_AF-A0A3D6C4A2-F1
#
_entry.id   AF-A0A3D6C4A2-F1
#
_cell.length_a   1.000
_cell.length_b   1.000
_cell.length_c   1.000
_cell.angle_alpha   90.00
_cell.angle_beta   90.00
_cell.angle_gamma   90.00
#
_symmetry.space_group_name_H-M   'P 1'
#
loop_
_entity.id
_entity.type
_entity.pdbx_description
1 polymer ?
#
loop_
_entity_poly.entity_id
_entity_poly.type
_entity_poly.pdbx_seq_one_letter_code
_entity_poly.pdbx_strand_id
1 'polypeptide(L)'
;YPHEFSGGQRQRISIARGLILDPQFIVADEPVSALDVSIQAQILNLLMELREKMNLTYLFITHDLSVVHHISNRVAVLYLGTLCELAPAHDLFYEPRHPYTRALLSAIPKVGEKKAKHIKLKGEVPTPVNLPTGCVFHGRCVYANDRCSQEVPTLNELPNGGFVACHGVEEGRPMD
;
A
#
# COMPACT_ATOMS: atom_id res chain seq x y z
N TYR A 1 26.14 0.11 -22.65
CA TYR A 1 25.26 -0.95 -23.17
C TYR A 1 24.23 -1.39 -22.11
N PRO A 2 23.12 -0.63 -21.89
CA PRO A 2 22.13 -0.96 -20.86
C PRO A 2 21.39 -2.30 -21.07
N HIS A 3 21.30 -2.75 -22.33
CA HIS A 3 20.59 -3.97 -22.73
C HIS A 3 21.34 -5.26 -22.37
N GLU A 4 22.63 -5.19 -22.03
CA GLU A 4 23.45 -6.35 -21.66
C GLU A 4 23.29 -6.76 -20.19
N PHE A 5 22.55 -5.98 -19.39
CA PHE A 5 22.32 -6.26 -17.98
C PHE A 5 20.98 -6.96 -17.75
N SER A 6 20.97 -7.95 -16.86
CA SER A 6 19.74 -8.53 -16.29
C SER A 6 18.90 -7.50 -15.54
N GLY A 7 17.62 -7.79 -15.31
CA GLY A 7 16.72 -6.93 -14.53
C GLY A 7 17.31 -6.54 -13.16
N GLY A 8 17.82 -7.51 -12.41
CA GLY A 8 18.45 -7.26 -11.11
C GLY A 8 19.73 -6.41 -11.19
N GLN A 9 20.55 -6.60 -12.22
CA GLN A 9 21.74 -5.74 -12.44
C GLN A 9 21.34 -4.30 -12.77
N ARG A 10 20.34 -4.10 -13.66
CA ARG A 10 19.81 -2.77 -13.96
C ARG A 10 19.24 -2.10 -12.70
N GLN A 11 18.58 -2.86 -11.84
CA GLN A 11 18.04 -2.34 -10.59
C GLN A 11 19.16 -1.91 -9.63
N ARG A 12 20.21 -2.73 -9.47
CA ARG A 12 21.39 -2.35 -8.66
C ARG A 12 22.08 -1.10 -9.19
N ILE A 13 22.20 -0.95 -10.51
CA ILE A 13 22.71 0.27 -11.14
C ILE A 13 21.81 1.47 -10.82
N SER A 14 20.48 1.31 -10.88
CA SER A 14 19.53 2.37 -10.53
C SER A 14 19.65 2.81 -9.06
N ILE A 15 19.78 1.84 -8.14
CA ILE A 15 19.99 2.09 -6.71
C ILE A 15 21.31 2.85 -6.49
N ALA A 16 22.41 2.39 -7.09
CA ALA A 16 23.70 3.05 -6.99
C ALA A 16 23.65 4.50 -7.52
N ARG A 17 22.91 4.75 -8.61
CA ARG A 17 22.69 6.11 -9.13
C ARG A 17 21.92 6.98 -8.14
N GLY A 18 20.91 6.44 -7.45
CA GLY A 18 20.17 7.15 -6.43
C GLY A 18 21.03 7.52 -5.21
N LEU A 19 22.03 6.70 -4.88
CA LEU A 19 22.91 6.86 -3.72
C LEU A 19 24.13 7.76 -3.98
N ILE A 20 24.38 8.18 -5.22
CA ILE A 20 25.66 8.81 -5.60
C ILE A 20 25.95 10.12 -4.86
N LEU A 21 24.90 10.81 -4.39
CA LEU A 21 24.99 12.08 -3.65
C LEU A 21 24.82 11.91 -2.14
N ASP A 22 24.91 10.69 -1.61
CA ASP A 22 24.70 10.39 -0.18
C ASP A 22 23.38 10.98 0.36
N PRO A 23 22.22 10.62 -0.24
CA PRO A 23 20.94 11.20 0.15
C PRO A 23 20.52 10.72 1.53
N GLN A 24 19.68 11.49 2.21
CA GLN A 24 19.00 11.03 3.44
C GLN A 24 17.62 10.43 3.16
N PHE A 25 17.05 10.68 1.97
CA PHE A 25 15.70 10.27 1.58
C PHE A 25 15.66 9.78 0.13
N ILE A 26 15.01 8.65 -0.10
CA ILE A 26 14.84 8.04 -1.42
C ILE A 26 13.37 7.70 -1.64
N VAL A 27 12.85 8.11 -2.81
CA VAL A 27 11.58 7.65 -3.34
C VAL A 27 11.84 6.47 -4.26
N ALA A 28 11.29 5.30 -3.93
CA ALA A 28 11.43 4.08 -4.69
C ALA A 28 10.08 3.70 -5.30
N ASP A 29 9.89 4.04 -6.58
CA ASP A 29 8.65 3.79 -7.31
C ASP A 29 8.69 2.45 -8.06
N GLU A 30 7.86 1.50 -7.60
CA GLU A 30 7.76 0.13 -8.11
C GLU A 30 9.13 -0.56 -8.33
N PRO A 31 10.08 -0.49 -7.38
CA PRO A 31 11.50 -0.79 -7.61
C PRO A 31 11.79 -2.29 -7.83
N VAL A 32 10.79 -3.16 -7.64
CA VAL A 32 10.94 -4.62 -7.79
C VAL A 32 9.90 -5.26 -8.71
N SER A 33 8.97 -4.47 -9.27
CA SER A 33 7.82 -4.96 -10.04
C SER A 33 8.18 -5.76 -11.31
N ALA A 34 9.33 -5.47 -11.91
CA ALA A 34 9.81 -6.12 -13.14
C ALA A 34 10.80 -7.27 -12.90
N LEU A 35 10.93 -7.74 -11.65
CA LEU A 35 11.91 -8.74 -11.24
C LEU A 35 11.22 -10.06 -10.93
N ASP A 36 11.92 -11.17 -11.13
CA ASP A 36 11.46 -12.45 -10.60
C ASP A 36 11.55 -12.45 -9.06
N VAL A 37 10.75 -13.33 -8.43
CA VAL A 37 10.59 -13.39 -6.96
C VAL A 37 11.94 -13.54 -6.24
N SER A 38 12.88 -14.30 -6.81
CA SER A 38 14.19 -14.53 -6.16
C SER A 38 15.05 -13.26 -6.17
N ILE A 39 15.06 -12.53 -7.28
CA ILE A 39 15.80 -11.28 -7.42
C ILE A 39 15.12 -10.14 -6.65
N GLN A 40 13.79 -10.09 -6.62
CA GLN A 40 13.03 -9.17 -5.77
C GLN A 40 13.47 -9.28 -4.31
N ALA A 41 13.54 -10.50 -3.75
CA ALA A 41 14.01 -10.70 -2.38
C ALA A 41 15.46 -10.20 -2.16
N GLN A 42 16.36 -10.45 -3.13
CA GLN A 42 17.74 -9.93 -3.05
C GLN A 42 17.79 -8.40 -3.05
N ILE A 43 16.99 -7.74 -3.89
CA ILE A 43 16.94 -6.28 -3.94
C ILE A 43 16.35 -5.69 -2.66
N LEU A 44 15.31 -6.30 -2.09
CA LEU A 44 14.74 -5.85 -0.82
C LEU A 44 15.73 -5.96 0.33
N ASN A 45 16.45 -7.07 0.44
CA ASN A 45 17.50 -7.25 1.43
C ASN A 45 18.61 -6.20 1.28
N LEU A 46 19.01 -5.91 0.05
CA LEU A 46 19.98 -4.85 -0.24
C LEU A 46 19.47 -3.47 0.23
N LEU A 47 18.22 -3.12 -0.07
CA LEU A 47 17.63 -1.84 0.36
C LEU A 47 17.55 -1.75 1.89
N MET A 48 17.19 -2.83 2.58
CA MET A 48 17.19 -2.87 4.05
C MET A 48 18.59 -2.72 4.63
N GLU A 49 19.59 -3.39 4.05
CA GLU A 49 20.98 -3.25 4.47
C GLU A 49 21.48 -1.80 4.30
N LEU A 50 21.16 -1.17 3.16
CA LEU A 50 21.51 0.23 2.89
C LEU A 50 20.80 1.18 3.85
N ARG A 51 19.54 0.90 4.20
CA ARG A 51 18.79 1.65 5.22
C ARG A 51 19.58 1.76 6.51
N GLU A 52 20.02 0.63 7.05
CA GLU A 52 20.73 0.56 8.32
C GLU A 52 22.13 1.18 8.23
N LYS A 53 22.87 0.89 7.14
CA LYS A 53 24.25 1.35 6.98
C LYS A 53 24.37 2.86 6.75
N MET A 54 23.41 3.45 6.03
CA MET A 54 23.47 4.84 5.60
C MET A 54 22.40 5.72 6.28
N ASN A 55 21.63 5.15 7.23
CA ASN A 55 20.53 5.81 7.91
C ASN A 55 19.52 6.45 6.93
N LEU A 56 19.13 5.69 5.89
CA LEU A 56 18.26 6.18 4.82
C LEU A 56 16.79 6.13 5.23
N THR A 57 16.04 7.12 4.77
CA THR A 57 14.57 7.07 4.80
C THR A 57 14.04 6.72 3.41
N TYR A 58 13.16 5.71 3.34
CA TYR A 58 12.51 5.29 2.10
C TYR A 58 11.03 5.67 2.08
N LEU A 59 10.59 6.27 0.96
CA LEU A 59 9.20 6.18 0.52
C LEU A 59 9.11 5.12 -0.56
N PHE A 60 8.57 3.96 -0.21
CA PHE A 60 8.46 2.81 -1.11
C PHE A 60 7.04 2.73 -1.67
N ILE A 61 6.90 2.77 -2.99
CA ILE A 61 5.60 2.71 -3.68
C ILE A 61 5.51 1.35 -4.38
N THR A 62 4.50 0.57 -4.02
CA THR A 62 4.22 -0.70 -4.70
C THR A 62 2.78 -1.16 -4.52
N HIS A 63 2.32 -2.00 -5.43
CA HIS A 63 1.07 -2.74 -5.32
C HIS A 63 1.23 -4.11 -4.62
N ASP A 64 2.45 -4.60 -4.35
CA ASP A 64 2.67 -5.88 -3.68
C ASP A 64 2.69 -5.74 -2.15
N LEU A 65 1.59 -6.16 -1.52
CA LEU A 65 1.43 -6.09 -0.06
C LEU A 65 2.41 -7.00 0.69
N SER A 66 2.93 -8.06 0.07
CA SER A 66 3.95 -8.92 0.68
C SER A 66 5.27 -8.18 0.87
N VAL A 67 5.62 -7.32 -0.10
CA VAL A 67 6.78 -6.44 -0.02
C VAL A 67 6.57 -5.38 1.04
N VAL A 68 5.40 -4.72 1.01
CA VAL A 68 5.04 -3.68 1.98
C VAL A 68 5.17 -4.21 3.41
N HIS A 69 4.68 -5.42 3.67
CA HIS A 69 4.76 -6.07 4.98
C HIS A 69 6.20 -6.25 5.48
N HIS A 70 7.14 -6.50 4.56
CA HIS A 70 8.52 -6.81 4.92
C HIS A 70 9.40 -5.58 5.17
N ILE A 71 9.20 -4.50 4.40
CA ILE A 71 10.13 -3.36 4.39
C ILE A 71 9.62 -2.13 5.15
N SER A 72 8.30 -2.00 5.35
CA SER A 72 7.69 -0.73 5.76
C SER A 72 7.48 -0.64 7.27
N ASN A 73 7.76 0.53 7.85
CA ASN A 73 7.38 0.85 9.23
C ASN A 73 5.94 1.37 9.34
N ARG A 74 5.52 2.15 8.33
CA ARG A 74 4.17 2.72 8.17
C ARG A 74 3.70 2.47 6.75
N VAL A 75 2.40 2.34 6.56
CA VAL A 75 1.80 2.02 5.26
C VAL A 75 0.68 3.00 4.99
N ALA A 76 0.72 3.62 3.81
CA ALA A 76 -0.34 4.44 3.24
C ALA A 76 -1.04 3.65 2.13
N VAL A 77 -2.37 3.51 2.22
CA VAL A 77 -3.20 2.84 1.22
C VAL A 77 -3.96 3.91 0.45
N LEU A 78 -3.77 3.92 -0.87
CA LEU A 78 -4.43 4.86 -1.76
C LEU A 78 -5.45 4.15 -2.65
N TYR A 79 -6.56 4.82 -2.94
CA TYR A 79 -7.53 4.41 -3.96
C TYR A 79 -7.89 5.60 -4.83
N LEU A 80 -7.73 5.48 -6.15
CA LEU A 80 -7.99 6.57 -7.12
C LEU A 80 -7.36 7.91 -6.71
N GLY A 81 -6.09 7.87 -6.27
CA GLY A 81 -5.35 9.05 -5.83
C GLY A 81 -5.74 9.61 -4.46
N THR A 82 -6.69 8.98 -3.75
CA THR A 82 -7.13 9.41 -2.42
C THR A 82 -6.49 8.55 -1.34
N LEU A 83 -5.97 9.16 -0.27
CA LEU A 83 -5.46 8.44 0.90
C LEU A 83 -6.63 7.86 1.70
N CYS A 84 -6.76 6.54 1.68
CA CYS A 84 -7.83 5.83 2.39
C CYS A 84 -7.44 5.53 3.84
N GLU A 85 -6.20 5.13 4.07
CA GLU A 85 -5.71 4.69 5.38
C GLU A 85 -4.20 4.88 5.48
N LEU A 86 -3.71 5.33 6.63
CA LEU A 86 -2.30 5.44 6.97
C LEU A 86 -2.08 4.96 8.40
N ALA A 87 -1.35 3.87 8.60
CA ALA A 87 -1.14 3.31 9.93
C ALA A 87 0.26 2.69 10.07
N PRO A 88 0.73 2.42 11.31
CA PRO A 88 1.85 1.50 11.52
C PRO A 88 1.62 0.21 10.74
N ALA A 89 2.67 -0.34 10.12
CA ALA A 89 2.53 -1.51 9.24
C ALA A 89 1.83 -2.66 10.00
N HIS A 90 2.31 -2.97 11.20
CA HIS A 90 1.69 -3.96 12.08
C HIS A 90 0.15 -3.76 12.18
N ASP A 91 -0.29 -2.60 12.65
CA ASP A 91 -1.71 -2.32 12.86
C ASP A 91 -2.52 -2.40 11.57
N LEU A 92 -1.96 -1.94 10.45
CA LEU A 92 -2.64 -2.03 9.16
C LEU A 92 -2.90 -3.49 8.75
N PHE A 93 -1.93 -4.40 8.97
CA PHE A 93 -2.06 -5.81 8.60
C PHE A 93 -2.95 -6.62 9.56
N TYR A 94 -3.04 -6.24 10.83
CA TYR A 94 -3.83 -6.96 11.85
C TYR A 94 -5.21 -6.36 12.11
N GLU A 95 -5.33 -5.03 12.12
CA GLU A 95 -6.56 -4.29 12.37
C GLU A 95 -6.83 -3.20 11.29
N PRO A 96 -6.92 -3.59 10.01
CA PRO A 96 -7.26 -2.66 8.93
C PRO A 96 -8.63 -2.01 9.15
N ARG A 97 -8.69 -0.68 9.05
CA ARG A 97 -9.88 0.11 9.35
C ARG A 97 -10.72 0.40 8.12
N HIS A 98 -10.08 0.77 7.01
CA HIS A 98 -10.82 1.14 5.80
C HIS A 98 -11.33 -0.12 5.07
N PRO A 99 -12.60 -0.17 4.61
CA PRO A 99 -13.15 -1.32 3.89
C PRO A 99 -12.33 -1.77 2.67
N TYR A 100 -11.72 -0.83 1.95
CA TYR A 100 -10.79 -1.14 0.85
C TYR A 100 -9.53 -1.87 1.34
N THR A 101 -8.88 -1.39 2.40
CA THR A 101 -7.70 -2.04 2.99
C THR A 101 -8.01 -3.45 3.46
N ARG A 102 -9.18 -3.63 4.10
CA ARG A 102 -9.67 -4.95 4.51
C ARG A 102 -9.83 -5.89 3.32
N ALA A 103 -10.40 -5.40 2.22
CA ALA A 103 -10.54 -6.18 1.00
C ALA A 103 -9.19 -6.55 0.38
N LEU A 104 -8.25 -5.59 0.31
CA LEU A 104 -6.89 -5.83 -0.17
C LEU A 104 -6.16 -6.93 0.63
N LEU A 105 -6.15 -6.82 1.96
CA LEU A 105 -5.48 -7.79 2.81
C LEU A 105 -6.15 -9.17 2.79
N SER A 106 -7.46 -9.22 2.60
CA SER A 106 -8.19 -10.50 2.47
C SER A 106 -7.79 -11.30 1.22
N ALA A 107 -7.13 -10.66 0.25
CA ALA A 107 -6.62 -11.30 -0.96
C ALA A 107 -5.21 -11.89 -0.81
N ILE A 108 -4.50 -11.57 0.28
CA ILE A 108 -3.15 -12.09 0.53
C ILE A 108 -3.27 -13.56 0.96
N PRO A 109 -2.58 -14.50 0.28
CA PRO A 109 -2.54 -15.90 0.70
C PRO A 109 -1.88 -16.05 2.08
N LYS A 110 -2.57 -16.68 3.03
CA LYS A 110 -1.99 -17.03 4.33
C LYS A 110 -1.47 -18.46 4.33
N VAL A 111 -0.21 -18.65 4.68
CA VAL A 111 0.42 -19.98 4.77
C VAL A 111 -0.28 -20.78 5.87
N GLY A 112 -0.81 -21.95 5.54
CA GLY A 112 -1.46 -22.87 6.49
C GLY A 112 -2.98 -22.71 6.66
N GLU A 113 -3.59 -21.66 6.11
CA GLU A 113 -5.06 -21.52 6.13
C GLU A 113 -5.70 -22.13 4.87
N LYS A 114 -6.61 -23.09 5.04
CA LYS A 114 -7.29 -23.76 3.92
C LYS A 114 -8.33 -22.87 3.20
N LYS A 115 -8.84 -21.81 3.86
CA LYS A 115 -9.81 -20.86 3.29
C LYS A 115 -9.72 -19.50 3.99
N ALA A 116 -8.88 -18.60 3.49
CA ALA A 116 -9.03 -17.18 3.83
C ALA A 116 -10.41 -16.70 3.32
N LYS A 117 -11.19 -16.00 4.16
CA LYS A 117 -12.45 -15.36 3.75
C LYS A 117 -12.13 -14.18 2.84
N HIS A 118 -11.91 -14.45 1.56
CA HIS A 118 -11.61 -13.45 0.55
C HIS A 118 -12.84 -12.55 0.32
N ILE A 119 -12.71 -11.25 0.59
CA ILE A 119 -13.74 -10.25 0.30
C ILE A 119 -13.75 -10.01 -1.21
N LYS A 120 -14.80 -10.48 -1.89
CA LYS A 120 -14.97 -10.22 -3.33
C LYS A 120 -15.59 -8.85 -3.55
N LEU A 121 -14.77 -7.89 -3.94
CA LEU A 121 -15.25 -6.59 -4.40
C LEU A 121 -16.04 -6.76 -5.70
N LYS A 122 -17.22 -6.15 -5.75
CA LYS A 122 -18.07 -6.09 -6.96
C LYS A 122 -17.82 -4.78 -7.71
N GLY A 123 -18.21 -4.77 -8.98
CA GLY A 123 -18.08 -3.60 -9.86
C GLY A 123 -16.66 -3.40 -10.41
N GLU A 124 -16.58 -2.59 -11.47
CA GLU A 124 -15.33 -2.20 -12.10
C GLU A 124 -14.64 -1.07 -11.34
N VAL A 125 -13.33 -0.93 -11.55
CA VAL A 125 -12.58 0.22 -11.02
C VAL A 125 -12.95 1.45 -11.86
N PRO A 126 -13.46 2.53 -11.26
CA PRO A 126 -13.75 3.77 -11.98
C PRO A 126 -12.51 4.36 -12.63
N THR A 127 -12.70 5.16 -13.68
CA THR A 127 -11.57 5.86 -14.30
C THR A 127 -11.12 7.02 -13.40
N PRO A 128 -9.80 7.29 -13.29
CA PRO A 128 -9.31 8.47 -12.56
C PRO A 128 -9.71 9.80 -13.21
N VAL A 129 -10.20 9.78 -14.45
CA VAL A 129 -10.66 10.98 -15.19
C VAL A 129 -11.96 11.51 -14.62
N ASN A 130 -12.90 10.62 -14.29
CA ASN A 130 -14.20 10.96 -13.72
C ASN A 130 -14.34 10.25 -12.37
N LEU A 131 -13.82 10.90 -11.33
CA LEU A 131 -13.90 10.36 -9.97
C LEU A 131 -15.37 10.24 -9.51
N PRO A 132 -15.71 9.19 -8.75
CA PRO A 132 -17.00 9.11 -8.07
C PRO A 132 -17.23 10.30 -7.14
N THR A 133 -18.48 10.68 -6.93
CA THR A 133 -18.83 11.70 -5.93
C THR A 133 -18.67 11.16 -4.52
N GLY A 134 -18.36 12.03 -3.56
CA GLY A 134 -18.17 11.62 -2.17
C GLY A 134 -16.95 10.70 -1.97
N CYS A 135 -17.14 9.59 -1.24
CA CYS A 135 -16.09 8.60 -1.03
C CYS A 135 -15.77 7.85 -2.33
N VAL A 136 -14.55 8.00 -2.86
CA VAL A 136 -14.11 7.35 -4.12
C VAL A 136 -14.30 5.83 -4.16
N PHE A 137 -14.44 5.16 -3.01
CA PHE A 137 -14.65 3.72 -2.90
C PHE A 137 -16.13 3.31 -2.75
N HIS A 138 -17.08 4.25 -2.64
CA HIS A 138 -18.48 3.98 -2.29
C HIS A 138 -19.15 2.97 -3.25
N GLY A 139 -18.84 3.01 -4.55
CA GLY A 139 -19.44 2.11 -5.55
C GLY A 139 -19.02 0.64 -5.42
N ARG A 140 -17.95 0.36 -4.66
CA ARG A 140 -17.41 -1.00 -4.45
C ARG A 140 -17.39 -1.42 -2.99
N CYS A 141 -17.67 -0.48 -2.07
CA CYS A 141 -17.72 -0.72 -0.65
C CYS A 141 -19.02 -1.44 -0.26
N VAL A 142 -18.89 -2.60 0.41
CA VAL A 142 -20.05 -3.36 0.91
C VAL A 142 -20.76 -2.69 2.09
N TYR A 143 -20.11 -1.69 2.71
CA TYR A 143 -20.63 -0.93 3.84
C TYR A 143 -21.03 0.51 3.47
N ALA A 144 -21.15 0.83 2.17
CA ALA A 144 -21.56 2.17 1.75
C ALA A 144 -23.01 2.49 2.17
N ASN A 145 -23.25 3.74 2.53
CA ASN A 145 -24.58 4.34 2.74
C ASN A 145 -24.73 5.59 1.86
N ASP A 146 -25.85 6.29 1.99
CA ASP A 146 -26.13 7.50 1.19
C ASP A 146 -25.13 8.63 1.42
N ARG A 147 -24.59 8.79 2.65
CA ARG A 147 -23.55 9.78 2.93
C ARG A 147 -22.29 9.53 2.11
N CYS A 148 -21.91 8.26 1.93
CA CYS A 148 -20.73 7.88 1.16
C CYS A 148 -20.75 8.33 -0.31
N SER A 149 -21.91 8.50 -0.94
CA SER A 149 -22.00 8.96 -2.34
C SER A 149 -22.09 10.48 -2.48
N GLN A 150 -22.36 11.20 -1.37
CA GLN A 150 -22.60 12.64 -1.36
C GLN A 150 -21.43 13.43 -0.79
N GLU A 151 -20.72 12.87 0.19
CA GLU A 151 -19.70 13.57 0.97
C GLU A 151 -18.35 12.85 0.90
N VAL A 152 -17.27 13.61 0.69
CA VAL A 152 -15.90 13.08 0.74
C VAL A 152 -15.52 12.88 2.20
N PRO A 153 -15.15 11.66 2.64
CA PRO A 153 -14.76 11.42 4.02
C PRO A 153 -13.48 12.19 4.36
N THR A 154 -13.46 12.82 5.53
CA THR A 154 -12.27 13.49 6.05
C THR A 154 -11.27 12.48 6.59
N LEU A 155 -9.98 12.82 6.53
CA LEU A 155 -8.93 11.98 7.07
C LEU A 155 -8.86 12.15 8.59
N ASN A 156 -9.45 11.22 9.33
CA ASN A 156 -9.56 11.26 10.79
C ASN A 156 -8.40 10.52 11.45
N GLU A 157 -7.82 11.11 12.50
CA GLU A 157 -6.83 10.46 13.35
C GLU A 157 -7.51 9.46 14.29
N LEU A 158 -6.89 8.28 14.41
CA LEU A 158 -7.33 7.18 15.26
C LEU A 158 -6.54 7.16 16.57
N PRO A 159 -7.06 6.52 17.64
CA PRO A 159 -6.38 6.47 18.93
C PRO A 159 -4.96 5.86 18.90
N ASN A 160 -4.64 5.05 17.90
CA ASN A 160 -3.31 4.45 17.71
C ASN A 160 -2.35 5.35 16.89
N GLY A 161 -2.71 6.60 16.59
CA GLY A 161 -1.94 7.50 15.73
C GLY A 161 -2.02 7.18 14.23
N GLY A 162 -2.89 6.24 13.84
CA GLY A 162 -3.25 5.99 12.45
C GLY A 162 -4.23 7.04 11.92
N PHE A 163 -4.45 7.06 10.62
CA PHE A 163 -5.39 7.94 9.94
C PHE A 163 -6.28 7.12 9.02
N VAL A 164 -7.56 7.47 8.93
CA VAL A 164 -8.51 6.80 8.03
C VAL A 164 -9.52 7.80 7.46
N ALA A 165 -9.78 7.71 6.16
CA ALA A 165 -10.81 8.48 5.48
C ALA A 165 -12.04 7.61 5.23
N CYS A 166 -12.91 7.44 6.23
CA CYS A 166 -14.12 6.63 6.11
C CYS A 166 -15.24 7.09 7.06
N HIS A 167 -16.40 7.46 6.49
CA HIS A 167 -17.60 7.82 7.25
C HIS A 167 -18.05 6.73 8.22
N GLY A 168 -17.99 5.46 7.80
CA GLY A 168 -18.43 4.37 8.67
C GLY A 168 -17.52 4.16 9.88
N VAL A 169 -16.23 4.48 9.77
CA VAL A 169 -15.31 4.40 10.92
C VAL A 169 -15.54 5.59 11.85
N GLU A 170 -15.72 6.79 11.29
CA GLU A 170 -16.08 8.02 12.02
C GLU A 170 -17.37 7.86 12.84
N GLU A 171 -18.38 7.24 12.23
CA GLU A 171 -19.70 7.01 12.83
C GLU A 171 -19.74 5.79 13.79
N GLY A 172 -18.65 5.01 13.88
CA GLY A 172 -18.61 3.78 14.67
C GLY A 172 -19.57 2.68 14.17
N ARG A 173 -19.84 2.63 12.86
CA ARG A 173 -20.73 1.62 12.27
C ARG A 173 -20.12 0.21 12.37
N PRO A 174 -20.93 -0.82 12.67
CA PRO A 174 -20.45 -2.19 12.62
C PRO A 174 -20.05 -2.57 11.19
N MET A 175 -18.88 -3.19 11.04
CA MET A 175 -18.34 -3.59 9.75
C MET A 175 -17.84 -5.03 9.83
N ASP A 176 -18.74 -6.00 10.00
CA ASP A 176 -18.36 -7.42 10.11
C ASP A 176 -18.56 -8.18 8.80
#